data_AF-A0A4Q5PVG4-F1
#
_entry.id   AF-A0A4Q5PVG4-F1
#
_cell.length_a   1.000
_cell.length_b   1.000
_cell.length_c   1.000
_cell.angle_alpha   90.00
_cell.angle_beta   90.00
_cell.angle_gamma   90.00
#
_symmetry.space_group_name_H-M   'P 1'
#
loop_
_entity.id
_entity.type
_entity.pdbx_description
1 polymer ?
#
loop_
_entity_poly.entity_id
_entity_poly.type
_entity_poly.pdbx_seq_one_letter_code
_entity_poly.pdbx_strand_id
1 'polypeptide(L)'
;EGLVGLGPREEINGHKMLLASLKEQGVINQMMFSIYLPGATGSKSHAGELILGGYDTEFAKNKQFIYQDLVSDKYWAVNFTQGRLVKNGKLELKTDQVDYLAMVDSGTSCIHIPYDIYETFMEQISEIAQEDYLKVWSSMKYMQCSTTLLQKLPTLEKRLFSF
;
A
#
# COMPACT_ATOMS: atom_id res chain seq x y z
N GLU A 1 10.44 6.60 -22.96
CA GLU A 1 9.66 6.25 -21.74
C GLU A 1 10.62 6.21 -20.56
N GLY A 2 10.16 6.51 -19.34
CA GLY A 2 11.04 6.65 -18.18
C GLY A 2 10.29 6.69 -16.85
N LEU A 3 11.02 6.82 -15.76
CA LEU A 3 10.50 6.90 -14.40
C LEU A 3 10.61 8.33 -13.87
N VAL A 4 9.57 8.77 -13.16
CA VAL A 4 9.56 10.06 -12.45
C VAL A 4 9.45 9.75 -10.96
N GLY A 5 10.52 10.04 -10.22
CA GLY A 5 10.52 9.90 -8.77
C GLY A 5 9.76 11.03 -8.10
N LEU A 6 8.82 10.68 -7.21
CA LEU A 6 8.03 11.63 -6.42
C LEU A 6 8.37 11.52 -4.92
N GLY A 7 9.62 11.22 -4.57
CA GLY A 7 10.06 11.11 -3.17
C GLY A 7 9.88 12.41 -2.38
N PRO A 8 9.94 12.37 -1.03
CA PRO A 8 9.68 13.53 -0.17
C PRO A 8 10.80 14.57 -0.18
N ARG A 9 11.97 14.27 -0.76
CA ARG A 9 13.06 15.24 -0.90
C ARG A 9 12.75 16.27 -1.95
N GLU A 10 13.18 17.50 -1.71
CA GLU A 10 13.13 18.57 -2.71
C GLU A 10 14.30 18.50 -3.70
N GLU A 11 15.41 17.89 -3.31
CA GLU A 11 16.64 17.81 -4.11
C GLU A 11 17.39 16.49 -3.88
N ILE A 12 17.96 15.94 -4.95
CA ILE A 12 18.85 14.77 -4.91
C ILE A 12 20.07 15.07 -5.80
N ASN A 13 21.28 14.94 -5.24
CA ASN A 13 22.56 15.16 -5.95
C ASN A 13 22.66 16.52 -6.68
N GLY A 14 22.15 17.60 -6.09
CA GLY A 14 22.17 18.93 -6.72
C GLY A 14 21.04 19.16 -7.73
N HIS A 15 20.14 18.19 -7.93
CA HIS A 15 19.03 18.30 -8.87
C HIS A 15 17.69 18.38 -8.13
N LYS A 16 16.94 19.45 -8.42
CA LYS A 16 15.59 19.64 -7.87
C LYS A 16 14.65 18.54 -8.37
N MET A 17 13.87 18.02 -7.45
CA MET A 17 12.80 17.07 -7.72
C MET A 17 11.63 17.78 -8.41
N LEU A 18 10.77 17.01 -9.08
CA LEU A 18 9.68 17.55 -9.90
C LEU A 18 8.77 18.51 -9.12
N LEU A 19 8.31 18.10 -7.93
CA LEU A 19 7.39 18.91 -7.12
C LEU A 19 8.03 20.23 -6.66
N ALA A 20 9.29 20.20 -6.25
CA ALA A 20 10.03 21.40 -5.85
C ALA A 20 10.16 22.38 -7.04
N SER A 21 10.46 21.85 -8.23
CA SER A 21 10.55 22.65 -9.46
C SER A 21 9.21 23.29 -9.85
N LEU A 22 8.11 22.52 -9.79
CA LEU A 22 6.76 23.03 -10.08
C LEU A 22 6.33 24.10 -9.07
N LYS A 23 6.69 23.92 -7.80
CA LYS A 23 6.38 24.87 -6.74
C LYS A 23 7.15 26.19 -6.91
N GLU A 24 8.45 26.11 -7.23
CA GLU A 24 9.29 27.28 -7.49
C GLU A 24 8.84 28.07 -8.72
N GLN A 25 8.39 27.37 -9.77
CA GLN A 25 7.85 27.99 -10.98
C GLN A 25 6.43 28.56 -10.80
N GLY A 26 5.82 28.41 -9.62
CA GLY A 26 4.46 28.89 -9.35
C GLY A 26 3.35 28.10 -10.06
N VAL A 27 3.66 26.91 -10.59
CA VAL A 27 2.68 26.04 -11.28
C VAL A 27 1.73 25.39 -10.28
N ILE A 28 2.23 25.06 -9.09
CA ILE A 28 1.43 24.49 -7.99
C ILE A 28 1.50 25.36 -6.73
N ASN A 29 0.39 25.46 -6.02
CA ASN A 29 0.29 26.25 -4.80
C ASN A 29 0.76 25.50 -3.56
N GLN A 30 0.72 24.17 -3.55
CA GLN A 30 1.13 23.33 -2.42
C GLN A 30 2.17 22.32 -2.89
N MET A 31 3.19 22.04 -2.08
CA MET A 31 4.21 21.05 -2.42
C MET A 31 3.74 19.65 -2.01
N MET A 32 2.71 19.17 -2.69
CA MET A 32 2.11 17.86 -2.43
C MET A 32 1.58 17.24 -3.71
N PHE A 33 1.24 15.96 -3.64
CA PHE A 33 0.53 15.26 -4.70
C PHE A 33 -0.39 14.21 -4.09
N SER A 34 -1.30 13.70 -4.90
CA SER A 34 -2.13 12.56 -4.55
C SER A 34 -2.27 11.62 -5.75
N ILE A 35 -2.47 10.34 -5.45
CA ILE A 35 -2.62 9.29 -6.45
C ILE A 35 -3.92 8.55 -6.16
N TYR A 36 -4.76 8.47 -7.18
CA TYR A 36 -5.88 7.55 -7.22
C TYR A 36 -5.55 6.38 -8.16
N LEU A 37 -5.55 5.16 -7.60
CA LEU A 37 -5.41 3.93 -8.36
C LEU A 37 -6.71 3.12 -8.23
N PRO A 38 -7.51 2.96 -9.31
CA PRO A 38 -8.72 2.15 -9.27
C PRO A 38 -8.34 0.68 -9.07
N GLY A 39 -9.04 0.01 -8.15
CA GLY A 39 -8.90 -1.43 -7.96
C GLY A 39 -9.40 -2.23 -9.18
N ALA A 40 -9.11 -3.53 -9.21
CA ALA A 40 -9.48 -4.44 -10.30
C ALA A 40 -11.01 -4.52 -10.59
N THR A 41 -11.85 -4.07 -9.66
CA THR A 41 -13.31 -4.00 -9.80
C THR A 41 -13.84 -2.61 -10.17
N GLY A 42 -12.96 -1.61 -10.35
CA GLY A 42 -13.36 -0.29 -10.83
C GLY A 42 -13.97 -0.38 -12.22
N SER A 43 -14.93 0.50 -12.55
CA SER A 43 -15.41 0.57 -13.93
C SER A 43 -14.21 0.81 -14.84
N LYS A 44 -14.12 0.06 -15.96
CA LYS A 44 -13.03 0.11 -16.95
C LYS A 44 -12.78 1.51 -17.58
N SER A 45 -13.47 2.54 -17.10
CA SER A 45 -13.48 3.90 -17.63
C SER A 45 -12.47 4.85 -17.00
N HIS A 46 -11.87 4.54 -15.84
CA HIS A 46 -10.85 5.39 -15.21
C HIS A 46 -9.52 4.64 -15.10
N ALA A 47 -8.44 5.23 -15.63
CA ALA A 47 -7.10 4.64 -15.67
C ALA A 47 -6.25 4.95 -14.42
N GLY A 48 -6.83 5.66 -13.45
CA GLY A 48 -6.11 6.28 -12.33
C GLY A 48 -5.77 7.74 -12.61
N GLU A 49 -5.42 8.46 -11.55
CA GLU A 49 -5.12 9.89 -11.63
C GLU A 49 -3.97 10.26 -10.68
N LEU A 50 -3.09 11.14 -11.15
CA LEU A 50 -2.06 11.81 -10.37
C LEU A 50 -2.38 13.30 -10.34
N ILE A 51 -2.64 13.84 -9.15
CA ILE A 51 -2.90 15.25 -8.95
C ILE A 51 -1.68 15.88 -8.30
N LEU A 52 -1.10 16.89 -8.95
CA LEU A 52 0.03 17.65 -8.43
C LEU A 52 -0.48 18.96 -7.83
N GLY A 53 -0.03 19.28 -6.62
CA GLY A 53 -0.42 20.50 -5.90
C GLY A 53 -1.68 20.40 -5.07
N GLY A 54 -2.26 19.20 -4.90
CA GLY A 54 -3.47 19.00 -4.12
C GLY A 54 -4.02 17.59 -4.18
N TYR A 55 -5.31 17.46 -3.88
CA TYR A 55 -6.07 16.22 -3.94
C TYR A 55 -7.52 16.47 -4.36
N ASP A 56 -8.15 15.41 -4.87
CA ASP A 56 -9.58 15.38 -5.12
C ASP A 56 -10.25 14.35 -4.20
N THR A 57 -11.27 14.81 -3.46
CA THR A 57 -12.02 13.96 -2.54
C THR A 57 -13.10 13.14 -3.23
N GLU A 58 -13.43 13.41 -4.49
CA GLU A 58 -14.41 12.64 -5.26
C GLU A 58 -14.02 11.16 -5.37
N PHE A 59 -12.72 10.86 -5.40
CA PHE A 59 -12.20 9.50 -5.40
C PHE A 59 -12.13 8.84 -4.02
N ALA A 60 -12.27 9.61 -2.94
CA ALA A 60 -12.15 9.11 -1.59
C ALA A 60 -13.51 8.67 -1.03
N LYS A 61 -13.58 7.44 -0.52
CA LYS A 61 -14.79 6.92 0.16
C LYS A 61 -15.16 7.77 1.39
N ASN A 62 -14.15 8.26 2.11
CA ASN A 62 -14.31 9.16 3.25
C ASN A 62 -13.79 10.54 2.88
N LYS A 63 -14.50 11.59 3.27
CA LYS A 63 -14.11 12.99 3.01
C LYS A 63 -13.07 13.53 4.00
N GLN A 64 -12.84 12.83 5.11
CA GLN A 64 -11.83 13.18 6.10
C GLN A 64 -10.60 12.29 5.92
N PHE A 65 -9.44 12.92 5.66
CA PHE A 65 -8.17 12.22 5.60
C PHE A 65 -7.60 12.01 6.99
N ILE A 66 -6.91 10.88 7.15
CA ILE A 66 -6.09 10.61 8.32
C ILE A 66 -4.64 10.79 7.90
N TYR A 67 -3.94 11.68 8.59
CA TYR A 67 -2.56 12.03 8.30
C TYR A 67 -1.62 11.26 9.22
N GLN A 68 -0.41 10.99 8.73
CA GLN A 68 0.68 10.33 9.45
C GLN A 68 1.95 11.12 9.21
N ASP A 69 2.74 11.30 10.26
CA ASP A 69 4.04 11.93 10.16
C ASP A 69 5.02 10.99 9.45
N LEU A 70 5.87 11.57 8.60
CA LEU A 70 6.96 10.82 7.98
C LEU A 70 8.04 10.55 9.00
N VAL A 71 8.54 9.32 9.02
CA VAL A 71 9.70 8.92 9.83
C VAL A 71 11.02 9.06 9.07
N SER A 72 10.95 9.40 7.78
CA SER A 72 12.10 9.55 6.90
C SER A 72 11.88 10.68 5.91
N ASP A 73 12.95 11.42 5.64
CA ASP A 73 13.03 12.41 4.56
C ASP A 73 13.48 11.78 3.23
N LYS A 74 13.84 10.48 3.20
CA LYS A 74 14.34 9.79 1.98
C LYS A 74 13.24 9.12 1.19
N TYR A 75 12.25 8.58 1.89
CA TYR A 75 11.15 7.79 1.34
C TYR A 75 9.85 8.20 2.04
N TRP A 76 8.72 7.94 1.38
CA TRP A 76 7.40 8.05 2.01
C TRP A 76 7.19 6.93 3.04
N ALA A 77 7.90 7.02 4.16
CA ALA A 77 7.90 6.01 5.22
C ALA A 77 7.12 6.51 6.43
N VAL A 78 6.25 5.66 6.97
CA VAL A 78 5.42 5.91 8.16
C VAL A 78 5.58 4.77 9.17
N ASN A 79 5.26 5.04 10.44
CA ASN A 79 5.17 3.99 11.45
C ASN A 79 4.04 3.01 11.14
N PHE A 80 4.33 1.72 11.24
CA PHE A 80 3.38 0.63 11.10
C PHE A 80 3.28 -0.15 12.40
N THR A 81 2.19 0.07 13.12
CA THR A 81 2.00 -0.50 14.45
C THR A 81 1.58 -1.97 14.44
N GLN A 82 0.68 -2.36 13.53
CA GLN A 82 0.15 -3.73 13.51
C GLN A 82 -0.58 -4.12 12.22
N GLY A 83 -0.31 -5.33 11.75
CA GLY A 83 -1.16 -6.08 10.82
C GLY A 83 -1.93 -7.17 11.55
N ARG A 84 -3.17 -7.44 11.14
CA ARG A 84 -3.95 -8.56 11.68
C ARG A 84 -4.77 -9.26 10.62
N LEU A 85 -4.90 -10.58 10.74
CA LEU A 85 -5.85 -11.36 9.97
C LEU A 85 -7.14 -11.50 10.76
N VAL A 86 -8.26 -11.21 10.11
CA VAL A 86 -9.60 -11.28 10.70
C VAL A 86 -10.50 -12.16 9.85
N LYS A 87 -11.11 -13.18 10.45
CA LYS A 87 -12.10 -14.04 9.80
C LYS A 87 -13.41 -13.98 10.57
N ASN A 88 -14.51 -13.67 9.88
CA ASN A 88 -15.83 -13.54 10.51
C ASN A 88 -15.84 -12.62 11.75
N GLY A 89 -15.02 -11.56 11.75
CA GLY A 89 -14.89 -10.62 12.87
C GLY A 89 -14.05 -11.13 14.05
N LYS A 90 -13.50 -12.36 14.00
CA LYS A 90 -12.54 -12.86 14.99
C LYS A 90 -11.12 -12.58 14.55
N LEU A 91 -10.32 -12.07 15.50
CA LEU A 91 -8.88 -11.94 15.33
C LEU A 91 -8.32 -13.34 15.22
N GLU A 92 -7.80 -13.68 14.04
CA GLU A 92 -7.12 -14.94 13.83
C GLU A 92 -5.69 -14.79 14.33
N LEU A 93 -4.92 -13.79 13.85
CA LEU A 93 -3.53 -13.57 14.28
C LEU A 93 -3.11 -12.10 14.29
N LYS A 94 -2.14 -11.79 15.15
CA LYS A 94 -1.38 -10.54 15.19
C LYS A 94 0.02 -10.83 14.67
N THR A 95 0.55 -9.96 13.80
CA THR A 95 2.01 -9.86 13.69
C THR A 95 2.51 -9.38 15.07
N ASP A 96 3.63 -9.92 15.55
CA ASP A 96 4.20 -9.52 16.84
C ASP A 96 4.29 -7.99 16.95
N GLN A 97 4.23 -7.47 18.19
CA GLN A 97 4.39 -6.04 18.44
C GLN A 97 5.83 -5.62 18.17
N VAL A 98 6.16 -5.46 16.90
CA VAL A 98 7.42 -4.90 16.44
C VAL A 98 7.05 -3.65 15.65
N ASP A 99 7.67 -2.53 16.01
CA ASP A 99 7.52 -1.29 15.28
C ASP A 99 8.18 -1.45 13.91
N TYR A 100 7.37 -1.69 12.88
CA TYR A 100 7.83 -1.73 11.51
C TYR A 100 7.68 -0.35 10.87
N LEU A 101 8.49 -0.09 9.84
CA LEU A 101 8.26 1.04 8.94
C LEU A 101 7.54 0.54 7.70
N ALA A 102 6.48 1.23 7.29
CA ALA A 102 5.82 0.99 6.02
C ALA A 102 6.22 2.07 5.02
N MET A 103 6.68 1.66 3.84
CA MET A 103 6.94 2.55 2.70
C MET A 103 5.72 2.58 1.79
N VAL A 104 5.26 3.78 1.45
CA VAL A 104 4.20 4.00 0.46
C VAL A 104 4.85 4.20 -0.90
N ASP A 105 4.75 3.18 -1.76
CA ASP A 105 5.44 3.14 -3.05
C ASP A 105 4.47 2.79 -4.19
N SER A 106 4.18 3.77 -5.06
CA SER A 106 3.35 3.55 -6.25
C SER A 106 4.08 2.81 -7.37
N GLY A 107 5.42 2.67 -7.28
CA GLY A 107 6.24 1.92 -8.23
C GLY A 107 6.24 0.41 -8.01
N THR A 108 5.64 -0.07 -6.93
CA THR A 108 5.59 -1.49 -6.57
C THR A 108 4.15 -2.03 -6.68
N SER A 109 3.97 -3.14 -7.41
CA SER A 109 2.63 -3.72 -7.68
C SER A 109 2.06 -4.56 -6.53
N CYS A 110 2.91 -5.08 -5.64
CA CYS A 110 2.52 -5.97 -4.55
C CYS A 110 2.84 -5.35 -3.19
N ILE A 111 2.22 -5.86 -2.13
CA ILE A 111 2.63 -5.52 -0.76
C ILE A 111 3.83 -6.39 -0.41
N HIS A 112 4.97 -5.76 -0.13
CA HIS A 112 6.17 -6.43 0.36
C HIS A 112 6.20 -6.39 1.88
N ILE A 113 6.54 -7.53 2.48
CA ILE A 113 6.72 -7.70 3.92
C ILE A 113 7.99 -8.52 4.18
N PRO A 114 8.59 -8.42 5.38
CA PRO A 114 9.67 -9.31 5.80
C PRO A 114 9.35 -10.80 5.58
N TYR A 115 10.36 -11.59 5.22
CA TYR A 115 10.18 -12.98 4.79
C TYR A 115 9.63 -13.90 5.89
N ASP A 116 10.06 -13.69 7.13
CA ASP A 116 9.54 -14.38 8.33
C ASP A 116 8.04 -14.13 8.54
N ILE A 117 7.59 -12.88 8.38
CA ILE A 117 6.17 -12.52 8.43
C ILE A 117 5.42 -13.13 7.25
N TYR A 118 6.04 -13.11 6.06
CA TYR A 118 5.45 -13.72 4.86
C TYR A 118 5.24 -15.22 5.02
N GLU A 119 6.21 -15.96 5.54
CA GLU A 119 6.08 -17.41 5.73
C GLU A 119 5.00 -17.72 6.76
N THR A 120 5.00 -17.00 7.89
CA THR A 120 3.93 -17.13 8.91
C THR A 120 2.55 -16.85 8.33
N PHE A 121 2.42 -15.79 7.51
CA PHE A 121 1.19 -15.47 6.80
C PHE A 121 0.79 -16.59 5.82
N MET A 122 1.74 -17.12 5.06
CA MET A 122 1.45 -18.13 4.05
C MET A 122 1.13 -19.50 4.63
N GLU A 123 1.74 -19.90 5.75
CA GLU A 123 1.37 -21.11 6.49
C GLU A 123 -0.12 -21.09 6.84
N GLN A 124 -0.60 -19.97 7.40
CA GLN A 124 -2.00 -19.80 7.78
C GLN A 124 -2.95 -19.79 6.58
N ILE A 125 -2.57 -19.12 5.50
CA ILE A 125 -3.36 -19.14 4.27
C ILE A 125 -3.43 -20.58 3.71
N SER A 126 -2.36 -21.37 3.83
CA SER A 126 -2.32 -22.77 3.39
C SER A 126 -3.25 -23.65 4.22
N GLU A 127 -3.25 -23.50 5.55
CA GLU A 127 -4.17 -24.22 6.44
C GLU A 127 -5.64 -23.94 6.10
N ILE A 128 -5.97 -22.68 5.82
CA ILE A 128 -7.34 -22.27 5.49
C ILE A 128 -7.75 -22.73 4.08
N ALA A 129 -6.82 -22.61 3.13
CA ALA A 129 -7.09 -22.94 1.74
C ALA A 129 -7.17 -24.44 1.50
N GLN A 130 -6.50 -25.26 2.32
CA GLN A 130 -6.16 -26.66 2.06
C GLN A 130 -5.16 -26.73 0.89
N GLU A 131 -4.01 -27.39 1.09
CA GLU A 131 -2.81 -27.26 0.24
C GLU A 131 -3.05 -27.43 -1.27
N ASP A 132 -4.08 -28.21 -1.66
CA ASP A 132 -4.46 -28.50 -3.05
C ASP A 132 -4.76 -27.25 -3.90
N TYR A 133 -5.04 -26.11 -3.28
CA TYR A 133 -5.37 -24.88 -3.98
C TYR A 133 -4.19 -23.94 -4.20
N LEU A 134 -3.04 -24.21 -3.57
CA LEU A 134 -1.83 -23.39 -3.68
C LEU A 134 -0.86 -23.99 -4.69
N LYS A 135 -0.45 -23.18 -5.66
CA LYS A 135 0.57 -23.52 -6.66
C LYS A 135 1.75 -22.58 -6.52
N VAL A 136 2.95 -23.10 -6.70
CA VAL A 136 4.18 -22.31 -6.70
C VAL A 136 4.67 -22.17 -8.13
N TRP A 137 4.94 -20.93 -8.56
CA TRP A 137 5.68 -20.68 -9.79
C TRP A 137 6.76 -19.63 -9.50
N SER A 138 8.02 -20.04 -9.63
CA SER A 138 9.17 -19.28 -9.15
C SER A 138 9.02 -18.94 -7.65
N SER A 139 9.27 -17.68 -7.26
CA SER A 139 9.08 -17.17 -5.90
C SER A 139 7.65 -16.72 -5.59
N MET A 140 6.69 -16.93 -6.49
CA MET A 140 5.29 -16.52 -6.30
C MET A 140 4.40 -17.71 -5.94
N LYS A 141 3.53 -17.51 -4.94
CA LYS A 141 2.46 -18.44 -4.58
C LYS A 141 1.15 -17.97 -5.23
N TYR A 142 0.46 -18.88 -5.90
CA TYR A 142 -0.79 -18.65 -6.62
C TYR A 142 -1.89 -19.49 -6.01
N MET A 143 -3.11 -18.98 -6.05
CA MET A 143 -4.29 -19.70 -5.59
C MET A 143 -5.25 -19.91 -6.75
N GLN A 144 -5.86 -21.10 -6.85
CA GLN A 144 -6.91 -21.31 -7.82
C GLN A 144 -8.11 -20.38 -7.52
N CYS A 145 -8.55 -19.63 -8.52
CA CYS A 145 -9.74 -18.78 -8.40
C CYS A 145 -11.00 -19.65 -8.23
N SER A 146 -11.47 -19.75 -6.99
CA SER A 146 -12.75 -20.37 -6.63
C SER A 146 -13.50 -19.45 -5.68
N THR A 147 -14.76 -19.13 -6.00
CA THR A 147 -15.61 -18.27 -5.15
C THR A 147 -15.77 -18.84 -3.75
N THR A 148 -15.88 -20.18 -3.64
CA THR A 148 -15.93 -20.88 -2.35
C THR A 148 -14.65 -20.73 -1.56
N LEU A 149 -13.49 -20.71 -2.22
CA LEU A 149 -12.19 -20.54 -1.56
C LEU A 149 -11.97 -19.09 -1.14
N LEU A 150 -12.27 -18.13 -2.02
CA LEU A 150 -12.17 -16.70 -1.71
C LEU A 150 -13.03 -16.31 -0.50
N GLN A 151 -14.20 -16.92 -0.33
CA GLN A 151 -15.07 -16.72 0.84
C GLN A 151 -14.50 -17.30 2.14
N LYS A 152 -13.57 -18.27 2.07
CA LYS A 152 -12.93 -18.86 3.25
C LYS A 152 -11.74 -18.06 3.74
N LEU A 153 -11.15 -17.22 2.89
CA LEU A 153 -9.95 -16.45 3.22
C LEU A 153 -10.26 -15.37 4.26
N PRO A 154 -9.34 -15.13 5.21
CA PRO A 154 -9.46 -14.03 6.14
C PRO A 154 -9.29 -12.69 5.42
N THR A 155 -9.84 -11.64 6.00
CA THR A 155 -9.53 -10.26 5.61
C THR A 155 -8.23 -9.84 6.29
N LEU A 156 -7.28 -9.31 5.50
CA LEU A 156 -6.12 -8.63 6.04
C LEU A 156 -6.52 -7.21 6.44
N GLU A 157 -6.55 -6.95 7.74
CA GLU A 157 -6.74 -5.61 8.28
C GLU A 157 -5.41 -5.02 8.69
N LYS A 158 -5.21 -3.77 8.32
CA LYS A 158 -4.04 -2.97 8.67
C LYS A 158 -4.42 -1.91 9.69
N ARG A 159 -3.65 -1.80 10.77
CA ARG A 159 -3.74 -0.69 11.72
C ARG A 159 -2.47 0.13 11.64
N LEU A 160 -2.62 1.32 11.09
CA LEU A 160 -1.59 2.36 11.10
C LEU A 160 -1.62 3.16 12.42
N PHE A 161 -2.64 2.97 13.28
CA PHE A 161 -2.83 3.71 14.52
C PHE A 161 -3.01 2.76 15.71
N SER A 162 -2.32 3.05 16.81
CA SER A 162 -2.68 2.64 18.16
C SER A 162 -3.50 3.76 18.79
N PHE A 163 -4.79 3.53 19.04
CA PHE A 163 -5.60 4.34 19.94
C PHE A 163 -5.65 3.65 21.31
#